data_AF-A0A5S5BKX1-F1
#
_entry.id   AF-A0A5S5BKX1-F1
#
_cell.length_a   1.000
_cell.length_b   1.000
_cell.length_c   1.000
_cell.angle_alpha   90.00
_cell.angle_beta   90.00
_cell.angle_gamma   90.00
#
_symmetry.space_group_name_H-M   'P 1'
#
loop_
_entity.id
_entity.type
_entity.pdbx_description
1 polymer ?
#
loop_
_entity_poly.entity_id
_entity_poly.type
_entity_poly.pdbx_seq_one_letter_code
_entity_poly.pdbx_strand_id
1 'polypeptide(L)'
;MKKKILISLGLTSVVAASVAFGAFAANKLTLVVNGKVSSAETKVISGTTYVPLRAAAELLGAEVKYDASTGRVEINSASGEYTTTGSTTKQTAKSYSVDVTVNGGPMVLKITKVTLDPTYKGYSFSTEERAVILDVSVENTSNDKVTWHVDQSEIVLNTKEQVEITLPSENRISSEFNGKVVKKGQIVFPVKSELTDITDIRLLLKYVLNGEYETLAEDQETTITLQ
;
A
#
# COMPACT_ATOMS: atom_id res chain seq x y z
N MET A 1 -84.80 -29.44 -23.27
CA MET A 1 -83.74 -29.90 -24.19
C MET A 1 -83.07 -28.69 -24.82
N LYS A 2 -81.73 -28.63 -24.74
CA LYS A 2 -80.73 -28.06 -25.70
C LYS A 2 -80.98 -26.62 -26.23
N LYS A 3 -80.24 -25.59 -25.75
CA LYS A 3 -78.86 -25.13 -26.09
C LYS A 3 -78.73 -24.45 -27.47
N LYS A 4 -77.94 -23.34 -27.48
CA LYS A 4 -77.23 -22.65 -28.58
C LYS A 4 -78.02 -21.48 -29.21
N ILE A 5 -77.52 -20.27 -29.43
CA ILE A 5 -76.17 -19.74 -29.77
C ILE A 5 -76.33 -18.18 -29.70
N LEU A 6 -75.38 -17.29 -29.35
CA LEU A 6 -74.39 -16.58 -30.22
C LEU A 6 -73.93 -15.33 -29.39
N ILE A 7 -72.78 -15.33 -28.70
CA ILE A 7 -71.48 -14.78 -29.13
C ILE A 7 -71.60 -13.43 -29.89
N SER A 8 -71.50 -12.31 -29.18
CA SER A 8 -71.15 -11.01 -29.79
C SER A 8 -70.30 -10.08 -28.90
N LEU A 9 -69.81 -10.54 -27.75
CA LEU A 9 -69.04 -9.71 -26.81
C LEU A 9 -67.53 -10.05 -26.80
N GLY A 10 -66.98 -10.40 -27.97
CA GLY A 10 -65.67 -11.03 -28.08
C GLY A 10 -64.59 -10.24 -28.83
N LEU A 11 -64.79 -8.95 -29.17
CA LEU A 11 -63.84 -8.25 -30.06
C LEU A 11 -63.39 -6.85 -29.64
N THR A 12 -63.74 -6.35 -28.46
CA THR A 12 -63.33 -4.98 -28.05
C THR A 12 -62.62 -4.87 -26.70
N SER A 13 -62.28 -5.97 -26.03
CA SER A 13 -61.54 -5.91 -24.75
C SER A 13 -60.06 -6.28 -24.81
N VAL A 14 -59.52 -6.66 -25.98
CA VAL A 14 -58.14 -7.22 -26.07
C VAL A 14 -57.05 -6.18 -26.37
N VAL A 15 -57.37 -4.90 -26.59
CA VAL A 15 -56.32 -3.88 -26.89
C VAL A 15 -55.83 -3.10 -25.66
N ALA A 16 -56.43 -3.28 -24.48
CA ALA A 16 -55.96 -2.60 -23.27
C ALA A 16 -54.82 -3.33 -22.52
N ALA A 17 -54.24 -4.40 -23.08
CA ALA A 17 -53.36 -5.32 -22.35
C ALA A 17 -51.85 -5.16 -22.60
N SER A 18 -51.37 -4.09 -23.24
CA SER A 18 -49.95 -4.04 -23.66
C SER A 18 -49.26 -2.70 -23.43
N VAL A 19 -49.28 -2.21 -22.19
CA VAL A 19 -48.19 -1.38 -21.65
C VAL A 19 -48.10 -1.61 -20.14
N ALA A 20 -47.71 -2.82 -19.76
CA ALA A 20 -47.03 -3.00 -18.49
C ALA A 20 -45.63 -2.37 -18.66
N PHE A 21 -45.55 -1.04 -18.52
CA PHE A 21 -44.27 -0.40 -18.21
C PHE A 21 -43.85 -0.98 -16.86
N GLY A 22 -42.97 -1.98 -16.88
CA GLY A 22 -42.30 -2.44 -15.68
C GLY A 22 -41.64 -1.23 -15.05
N ALA A 23 -42.09 -0.85 -13.86
CA ALA A 23 -41.34 0.07 -13.01
C ALA A 23 -40.04 -0.67 -12.67
N PHE A 24 -38.97 -0.38 -13.41
CA PHE A 24 -37.64 -0.79 -13.00
C PHE A 24 -37.33 -0.05 -11.70
N ALA A 25 -37.46 -0.73 -10.57
CA ALA A 25 -36.93 -0.25 -9.31
C ALA A 25 -35.43 -0.03 -9.53
N ALA A 26 -35.00 1.22 -9.48
CA ALA A 26 -33.59 1.56 -9.63
C ALA A 26 -32.78 0.80 -8.56
N ASN A 27 -31.70 0.13 -8.96
CA ASN A 27 -30.80 -0.55 -8.02
C ASN A 27 -30.26 0.49 -7.02
N LYS A 28 -30.76 0.45 -5.79
CA LYS A 28 -30.33 1.33 -4.71
C LYS A 28 -29.01 0.82 -4.15
N LEU A 29 -27.92 1.50 -4.48
CA LEU A 29 -26.60 1.19 -3.95
C LEU A 29 -26.50 1.62 -2.48
N THR A 30 -26.04 0.70 -1.63
CA THR A 30 -25.93 0.90 -0.18
C THR A 30 -24.46 0.95 0.21
N LEU A 31 -24.05 2.00 0.93
CA LEU A 31 -22.71 2.11 1.50
C LEU A 31 -22.67 1.40 2.85
N VAL A 32 -21.70 0.50 3.04
CA VAL A 32 -21.46 -0.19 4.31
C VAL A 32 -19.99 -0.03 4.70
N VAL A 33 -19.74 0.36 5.94
CA VAL A 33 -18.39 0.55 6.50
C VAL A 33 -18.35 -0.14 7.86
N ASN A 34 -17.45 -1.10 8.06
CA ASN A 34 -17.32 -1.86 9.31
C ASN A 34 -18.66 -2.42 9.84
N GLY A 35 -19.51 -2.93 8.94
CA GLY A 35 -20.84 -3.46 9.28
C GLY A 35 -21.92 -2.40 9.56
N LYS A 36 -21.58 -1.10 9.57
CA LYS A 36 -22.55 -0.01 9.70
C LYS A 36 -23.02 0.46 8.33
N VAL A 37 -24.33 0.57 8.17
CA VAL A 37 -24.98 0.99 6.93
C VAL A 37 -25.13 2.51 6.91
N SER A 38 -24.78 3.14 5.81
CA SER A 38 -24.98 4.58 5.60
C SER A 38 -26.45 4.91 5.38
N SER A 39 -26.91 6.01 5.98
CA SER A 39 -28.21 6.62 5.65
C SER A 39 -28.16 7.45 4.36
N ALA A 40 -26.97 7.83 3.89
CA ALA A 40 -26.80 8.62 2.68
C ALA A 40 -26.74 7.72 1.44
N GLU A 41 -27.46 8.14 0.40
CA GLU A 41 -27.53 7.38 -0.84
C GLU A 41 -26.27 7.61 -1.69
N THR A 42 -25.72 6.52 -2.20
CA THR A 42 -24.67 6.58 -3.23
C THR A 42 -25.31 6.79 -4.60
N LYS A 43 -24.65 7.56 -5.46
CA LYS A 43 -25.18 7.92 -6.78
C LYS A 43 -24.26 7.40 -7.87
N VAL A 44 -24.82 6.90 -8.97
CA VAL A 44 -24.05 6.58 -10.17
C VAL A 44 -24.18 7.74 -11.14
N ILE A 45 -23.06 8.36 -11.50
CA ILE A 45 -23.00 9.44 -12.50
C ILE A 45 -22.02 8.99 -13.57
N SER A 46 -22.48 8.85 -14.81
CA SER A 46 -21.67 8.42 -15.96
C SER A 46 -20.93 7.09 -15.73
N GLY A 47 -21.57 6.12 -15.07
CA GLY A 47 -20.97 4.82 -14.76
C GLY A 47 -20.01 4.82 -13.56
N THR A 48 -19.74 5.97 -12.95
CA THR A 48 -18.94 6.08 -11.72
C THR A 48 -19.85 6.16 -10.50
N THR A 49 -19.59 5.31 -9.50
CA THR A 49 -20.28 5.36 -8.21
C THR A 49 -19.66 6.43 -7.33
N TYR A 50 -20.44 7.46 -7.03
CA TYR A 50 -20.10 8.53 -6.10
C TYR A 50 -20.59 8.17 -4.70
N VAL A 51 -19.63 8.14 -3.78
CA VAL A 51 -19.86 7.89 -2.37
C VAL A 51 -19.97 9.23 -1.63
N PRO A 52 -21.04 9.47 -0.84
CA PRO A 52 -21.16 10.69 -0.04
C PRO A 52 -20.01 10.80 0.96
N LEU A 53 -19.10 11.75 0.73
CA LEU A 53 -17.87 11.93 1.52
C LEU A 53 -18.15 12.03 3.02
N ARG A 54 -19.10 12.87 3.43
CA ARG A 54 -19.47 13.05 4.84
C ARG A 54 -19.93 11.75 5.47
N ALA A 55 -20.80 11.02 4.80
CA ALA A 55 -21.38 9.80 5.35
C ALA A 55 -20.34 8.69 5.48
N ALA A 56 -19.41 8.58 4.51
CA ALA A 56 -18.27 7.68 4.62
C ALA A 56 -17.36 8.05 5.80
N ALA A 57 -17.02 9.35 5.94
CA ALA A 57 -16.16 9.84 7.01
C ALA A 57 -16.78 9.65 8.41
N GLU A 58 -18.06 9.99 8.59
CA GLU A 58 -18.78 9.80 9.86
C GLU A 58 -18.92 8.32 10.24
N LEU A 59 -19.15 7.44 9.27
CA LEU A 59 -19.17 5.99 9.52
C LEU A 59 -17.81 5.45 9.97
N LEU A 60 -16.72 6.05 9.49
CA LEU A 60 -15.35 5.79 9.94
C LEU A 60 -15.02 6.45 11.28
N GLY A 61 -15.96 7.21 11.85
CA GLY A 61 -15.80 7.87 13.14
C GLY A 61 -15.15 9.25 13.08
N ALA A 62 -15.00 9.85 11.88
CA ALA A 62 -14.49 11.21 11.76
C ALA A 62 -15.59 12.27 12.01
N GLU A 63 -15.20 13.40 12.59
CA GLU A 63 -16.00 14.62 12.66
C GLU A 63 -15.84 15.40 11.34
N VAL A 64 -16.96 15.76 10.71
CA VAL A 64 -16.97 16.54 9.46
C VAL A 64 -17.60 17.90 9.69
N LYS A 65 -16.81 18.97 9.53
CA LYS A 65 -17.27 20.36 9.58
C LYS A 65 -17.31 20.95 8.17
N TYR A 66 -18.26 21.85 7.95
CA TYR A 66 -18.34 22.62 6.71
C TYR A 66 -18.34 24.10 7.06
N ASP A 67 -17.33 24.81 6.56
CA ASP A 67 -17.25 26.25 6.60
C ASP A 67 -17.89 26.83 5.33
N ALA A 68 -19.13 27.32 5.47
CA ALA A 68 -19.86 27.91 4.37
C ALA A 68 -19.26 29.24 3.88
N SER A 69 -18.47 29.93 4.72
CA SER A 69 -17.87 31.22 4.35
C SER A 69 -16.68 31.05 3.40
N THR A 70 -15.93 29.95 3.54
CA THR A 70 -14.75 29.65 2.70
C THR A 70 -15.00 28.51 1.72
N GLY A 71 -16.15 27.85 1.80
CA GLY A 71 -16.47 26.67 1.00
C GLY A 71 -15.62 25.44 1.37
N ARG A 72 -14.97 25.44 2.53
CA ARG A 72 -14.06 24.38 2.96
C ARG A 72 -14.80 23.31 3.76
N VAL A 73 -14.48 22.05 3.47
CA VAL A 73 -14.87 20.90 4.29
C VAL A 73 -13.65 20.49 5.11
N GLU A 74 -13.82 20.40 6.42
CA GLU A 74 -12.79 19.97 7.35
C GLU A 74 -13.20 18.62 7.94
N ILE A 75 -12.33 17.62 7.84
CA ILE A 75 -12.59 16.27 8.34
C ILE A 75 -11.52 15.97 9.37
N ASN A 76 -11.93 15.90 10.63
CA ASN A 76 -11.06 15.57 11.74
C ASN A 76 -11.34 14.14 12.15
N SER A 77 -10.31 13.30 12.25
CA SER A 77 -10.51 11.99 12.89
C SER A 77 -11.00 12.24 14.33
N ALA A 78 -12.00 11.50 14.80
CA ALA A 78 -12.32 11.59 16.23
C ALA A 78 -11.04 11.26 17.00
N SER A 79 -10.77 12.04 18.04
CA SER A 79 -9.71 11.79 19.02
C SER A 79 -9.96 10.52 19.85
N GLY A 80 -10.68 9.54 19.30
CA GLY A 80 -10.69 8.20 19.81
C GLY A 80 -9.27 7.69 19.69
N GLU A 81 -8.67 7.36 20.83
CA GLU A 81 -7.61 6.37 20.89
C GLU A 81 -8.01 5.26 19.93
N TYR A 82 -7.29 5.12 18.82
CA TYR A 82 -7.16 3.81 18.23
C TYR A 82 -6.55 2.99 19.36
N THR A 83 -7.35 2.19 20.06
CA THR A 83 -6.82 1.17 20.96
C THR A 83 -6.17 0.13 20.06
N THR A 84 -5.00 0.46 19.52
CA THR A 84 -3.96 -0.52 19.32
C THR A 84 -3.67 -1.03 20.72
N THR A 85 -4.21 -2.20 21.05
CA THR A 85 -3.67 -3.01 22.14
C THR A 85 -2.20 -3.24 21.79
N GLY A 86 -1.35 -2.37 22.30
CA GLY A 86 0.02 -2.19 21.88
C GLY A 86 0.59 -1.07 22.75
N SER A 87 1.13 -1.49 23.88
CA SER A 87 1.80 -0.72 24.93
C SER A 87 2.31 0.66 24.48
N THR A 88 1.76 1.73 25.06
CA THR A 88 2.33 3.08 25.06
C THR A 88 3.64 3.10 25.83
N THR A 89 4.71 2.71 25.16
CA THR A 89 6.01 3.35 25.34
C THR A 89 6.32 3.96 23.99
N LYS A 90 6.49 5.29 23.95
CA LYS A 90 6.87 6.01 22.74
C LYS A 90 8.29 5.59 22.38
N GLN A 91 8.40 4.45 21.70
CA GLN A 91 9.68 3.90 21.26
C GLN A 91 10.27 4.94 20.31
N THR A 92 11.48 5.40 20.59
CA THR A 92 12.21 6.27 19.67
C THR A 92 12.96 5.39 18.69
N ALA A 93 13.16 5.88 17.47
CA ALA A 93 14.00 5.19 16.51
C ALA A 93 15.39 4.89 17.12
N LYS A 94 15.85 3.65 16.98
CA LYS A 94 17.16 3.21 17.48
C LYS A 94 18.06 2.91 16.29
N SER A 95 19.22 3.56 16.25
CA SER A 95 20.21 3.35 15.20
C SER A 95 21.42 2.56 15.71
N TYR A 96 21.95 1.73 14.83
CA TYR A 96 23.12 0.88 15.03
C TYR A 96 24.13 1.21 13.93
N SER A 97 25.37 1.51 14.32
CA SER A 97 26.45 1.65 13.33
C SER A 97 26.92 0.26 12.95
N VAL A 98 27.02 -0.02 11.66
CA VAL A 98 27.45 -1.31 11.13
C VAL A 98 28.51 -1.09 10.05
N ASP A 99 29.34 -2.08 9.80
CA ASP A 99 30.30 -2.06 8.69
C ASP A 99 30.19 -3.37 7.92
N VAL A 100 29.23 -3.40 6.99
CA VAL A 100 28.94 -4.57 6.18
C VAL A 100 29.22 -4.23 4.72
N THR A 101 30.03 -5.08 4.08
CA THR A 101 30.35 -4.97 2.66
C THR A 101 29.92 -6.24 1.93
N VAL A 102 29.17 -6.09 0.84
CA VAL A 102 28.76 -7.18 -0.04
C VAL A 102 29.28 -6.91 -1.45
N ASN A 103 29.92 -7.90 -2.06
CA ASN A 103 30.44 -7.81 -3.42
C ASN A 103 29.53 -8.58 -4.38
N GLY A 104 29.14 -7.94 -5.49
CA GLY A 104 28.35 -8.53 -6.57
C GLY A 104 29.08 -8.33 -7.90
N GLY A 105 30.16 -9.07 -8.13
CA GLY A 105 31.01 -8.87 -9.32
C GLY A 105 31.69 -7.49 -9.29
N PRO A 106 31.49 -6.61 -10.28
CA PRO A 106 32.04 -5.25 -10.27
C PRO A 106 31.33 -4.29 -9.31
N MET A 107 30.28 -4.75 -8.62
CA MET A 107 29.49 -3.94 -7.70
C MET A 107 29.89 -4.15 -6.24
N VAL A 108 29.90 -3.07 -5.46
CA VAL A 108 30.16 -3.10 -4.02
C VAL A 108 29.02 -2.37 -3.30
N LEU A 109 28.31 -3.09 -2.44
CA LEU A 109 27.33 -2.53 -1.51
C LEU A 109 27.97 -2.39 -0.13
N LYS A 110 27.90 -1.19 0.45
CA LYS A 110 28.27 -0.93 1.84
C LYS A 110 27.05 -0.51 2.63
N ILE A 111 26.87 -1.11 3.81
CA ILE A 111 25.83 -0.75 4.77
C ILE A 111 26.54 -0.19 5.98
N THR A 112 26.17 1.02 6.36
CA THR A 112 26.89 1.80 7.40
C THR A 112 26.07 2.04 8.65
N LYS A 113 24.75 1.95 8.53
CA LYS A 113 23.83 2.16 9.64
C LYS A 113 22.55 1.37 9.40
N VAL A 114 22.03 0.79 10.47
CA VAL A 114 20.67 0.25 10.53
C VAL A 114 19.87 1.10 11.50
N THR A 115 18.67 1.51 11.11
CA THR A 115 17.72 2.20 12.00
C THR A 115 16.45 1.38 12.14
N LEU A 116 16.07 1.09 13.37
CA LEU A 116 14.78 0.51 13.73
C LEU A 116 13.85 1.68 14.09
N ASP A 117 12.96 2.06 13.19
CA ASP A 117 12.07 3.20 13.34
C ASP A 117 10.64 2.72 13.62
N PRO A 118 10.04 3.04 14.78
CA PRO A 118 8.68 2.62 15.11
C PRO A 118 7.58 3.43 14.42
N THR A 119 7.92 4.56 13.82
CA THR A 119 6.98 5.56 13.30
C THR A 119 7.34 6.02 11.89
N TYR A 120 7.98 5.14 11.10
CA TYR A 120 8.40 5.47 9.75
C TYR A 120 7.21 5.82 8.86
N LYS A 121 7.41 6.83 8.00
CA LYS A 121 6.47 7.22 6.94
C LYS A 121 7.21 7.23 5.61
N GLY A 122 6.78 6.40 4.67
CA GLY A 122 7.32 6.42 3.30
C GLY A 122 6.98 7.72 2.56
N TYR A 123 5.88 8.36 2.93
CA TYR A 123 5.46 9.67 2.42
C TYR A 123 4.89 10.51 3.56
N SER A 124 4.94 11.84 3.42
CA SER A 124 4.38 12.76 4.43
C SER A 124 2.92 12.47 4.82
N PHE A 125 2.13 11.85 3.92
CA PHE A 125 0.73 11.50 4.13
C PHE A 125 0.48 10.01 4.44
N SER A 126 1.53 9.17 4.50
CA SER A 126 1.36 7.74 4.79
C SER A 126 1.10 7.50 6.28
N THR A 127 0.50 6.34 6.57
CA THR A 127 0.39 5.85 7.95
C THR A 127 1.78 5.54 8.50
N GLU A 128 1.93 5.73 9.81
CA GLU A 128 3.13 5.30 10.52
C GLU A 128 3.18 3.78 10.58
N GLU A 129 4.34 3.23 10.33
CA GLU A 129 4.62 1.82 10.51
C GLU A 129 6.03 1.59 11.03
N ARG A 130 6.25 0.42 11.61
CA ARG A 130 7.59 0.02 12.03
C ARG A 130 8.42 -0.32 10.80
N ALA A 131 9.67 0.12 10.77
CA ALA A 131 10.56 -0.16 9.66
C ALA A 131 11.99 -0.46 10.11
N VAL A 132 12.64 -1.33 9.35
CA VAL A 132 14.10 -1.50 9.32
C VAL A 132 14.63 -0.67 8.15
N ILE A 133 15.51 0.28 8.44
CA ILE A 133 16.09 1.20 7.45
C ILE A 133 17.58 0.93 7.36
N LEU A 134 18.07 0.64 6.17
CA LEU A 134 19.49 0.46 5.88
C LEU A 134 20.03 1.70 5.16
N ASP A 135 20.99 2.41 5.75
CA ASP A 135 21.73 3.47 5.06
C ASP A 135 22.89 2.84 4.29
N VAL A 136 22.82 2.93 2.97
CA VAL A 136 23.71 2.20 2.07
C VAL A 136 24.43 3.08 1.05
N SER A 137 25.56 2.58 0.58
CA SER A 137 26.35 3.13 -0.52
C SER A 137 26.65 2.01 -1.51
N VAL A 138 26.25 2.17 -2.77
CA VAL A 138 26.49 1.22 -3.84
C VAL A 138 27.44 1.82 -4.86
N GLU A 139 28.53 1.11 -5.14
CA GLU A 139 29.56 1.51 -6.08
C GLU A 139 29.61 0.53 -7.25
N ASN A 140 29.64 1.06 -8.47
CA ASN A 140 30.14 0.32 -9.62
C ASN A 140 31.63 0.63 -9.80
N THR A 141 32.47 -0.39 -9.75
CA THR A 141 33.93 -0.25 -9.88
C THR A 141 34.41 -0.37 -11.33
N SER A 142 33.54 -0.78 -12.26
CA SER A 142 33.85 -0.93 -13.69
C SER A 142 33.56 0.36 -14.48
N ASN A 143 34.07 0.42 -15.71
CA ASN A 143 33.74 1.51 -16.64
C ASN A 143 32.42 1.26 -17.39
N ASP A 144 31.86 0.06 -17.30
CA ASP A 144 30.70 -0.36 -18.09
C ASP A 144 29.38 -0.02 -17.37
N LYS A 145 28.28 -0.06 -18.12
CA LYS A 145 26.95 -0.03 -17.51
C LYS A 145 26.70 -1.34 -16.78
N VAL A 146 26.37 -1.25 -15.50
CA VAL A 146 25.99 -2.38 -14.65
C VAL A 146 24.66 -2.07 -13.98
N THR A 147 23.82 -3.07 -13.82
CA THR A 147 22.53 -2.98 -13.14
C THR A 147 22.53 -3.89 -11.93
N TRP A 148 22.15 -3.35 -10.77
CA TRP A 148 21.95 -4.13 -9.55
C TRP A 148 20.69 -3.65 -8.82
N HIS A 149 19.70 -4.54 -8.70
CA HIS A 149 18.41 -4.27 -8.07
C HIS A 149 18.48 -4.40 -6.54
N VAL A 150 19.36 -3.62 -5.91
CA VAL A 150 19.42 -3.54 -4.45
C VAL A 150 18.10 -3.08 -3.82
N ASP A 151 17.29 -2.34 -4.59
CA ASP A 151 15.96 -1.87 -4.20
C ASP A 151 14.85 -2.93 -4.37
N GLN A 152 15.22 -4.14 -4.78
CA GLN A 152 14.37 -5.34 -4.82
C GLN A 152 14.92 -6.46 -3.90
N SER A 153 15.78 -6.10 -2.94
CA SER A 153 16.27 -7.05 -1.94
C SER A 153 15.17 -7.48 -0.98
N GLU A 154 15.35 -8.64 -0.36
CA GLU A 154 14.48 -9.18 0.69
C GLU A 154 15.26 -9.26 2.01
N ILE A 155 14.55 -9.20 3.15
CA ILE A 155 15.15 -9.52 4.45
C ILE A 155 14.43 -10.70 5.12
N VAL A 156 15.19 -11.44 5.92
CA VAL A 156 14.68 -12.43 6.88
C VAL A 156 15.23 -12.09 8.26
N LEU A 157 14.33 -11.86 9.21
CA LEU A 157 14.67 -11.47 10.58
C LEU A 157 14.85 -12.70 11.48
N ASN A 158 15.58 -12.55 12.59
CA ASN A 158 15.64 -13.56 13.65
C ASN A 158 14.26 -13.90 14.26
N THR A 159 13.30 -12.98 14.16
CA THR A 159 11.89 -13.16 14.53
C THR A 159 11.13 -14.07 13.57
N LYS A 160 11.78 -14.55 12.50
CA LYS A 160 11.21 -15.38 11.40
C LYS A 160 10.29 -14.62 10.44
N GLU A 161 10.20 -13.31 10.57
CA GLU A 161 9.52 -12.49 9.57
C GLU A 161 10.38 -12.36 8.30
N GLN A 162 9.78 -12.58 7.13
CA GLN A 162 10.37 -12.29 5.84
C GLN A 162 9.65 -11.10 5.22
N VAL A 163 10.42 -10.13 4.72
CA VAL A 163 9.90 -8.88 4.17
C VAL A 163 10.52 -8.59 2.82
N GLU A 164 9.68 -8.33 1.84
CA GLU A 164 10.04 -7.72 0.57
C GLU A 164 9.79 -6.21 0.62
N ILE A 165 10.60 -5.42 -0.09
CA ILE A 165 10.44 -3.97 -0.15
C ILE A 165 9.09 -3.63 -0.77
N THR A 166 8.18 -3.10 0.05
CA THR A 166 6.81 -2.80 -0.41
C THR A 166 6.64 -1.34 -0.82
N LEU A 167 7.53 -0.43 -0.40
CA LEU A 167 7.29 1.02 -0.54
C LEU A 167 8.36 1.79 -1.30
N PRO A 168 7.95 2.84 -2.06
CA PRO A 168 8.88 3.84 -2.50
C PRO A 168 9.38 4.67 -1.30
N SER A 169 10.70 4.80 -1.13
CA SER A 169 11.30 5.81 -0.25
C SER A 169 11.76 7.02 -1.07
N GLU A 170 11.76 8.21 -0.46
CA GLU A 170 12.27 9.42 -1.12
C GLU A 170 13.77 9.30 -1.44
N ASN A 171 14.51 8.51 -0.63
CA ASN A 171 15.95 8.31 -0.72
C ASN A 171 16.34 6.98 -1.41
N ARG A 172 15.50 6.46 -2.32
CA ARG A 172 15.80 5.23 -3.06
C ARG A 172 17.05 5.34 -3.91
N ILE A 173 17.70 4.20 -4.09
CA ILE A 173 18.81 4.05 -5.03
C ILE A 173 18.26 3.46 -6.33
N SER A 174 18.50 4.14 -7.43
CA SER A 174 18.20 3.59 -8.76
C SER A 174 19.10 2.39 -9.07
N SER A 175 18.57 1.37 -9.71
CA SER A 175 19.30 0.11 -9.97
C SER A 175 20.38 0.19 -11.07
N GLU A 176 20.39 1.23 -11.91
CA GLU A 176 21.37 1.36 -13.01
C GLU A 176 22.60 2.19 -12.64
N PHE A 177 23.80 1.74 -13.02
CA PHE A 177 25.08 2.40 -12.75
C PHE A 177 25.88 2.53 -14.05
N ASN A 178 25.96 3.74 -14.59
CA ASN A 178 26.64 4.03 -15.86
C ASN A 178 28.14 4.32 -15.61
N GLY A 179 28.96 3.27 -15.57
CA GLY A 179 30.39 3.35 -15.28
C GLY A 179 30.70 3.59 -13.80
N LYS A 180 31.88 4.17 -13.51
CA LYS A 180 32.43 4.33 -12.16
C LYS A 180 31.68 5.38 -11.34
N VAL A 181 30.56 4.98 -10.76
CA VAL A 181 29.70 5.86 -9.96
C VAL A 181 29.35 5.23 -8.62
N VAL A 182 29.18 6.10 -7.62
CA VAL A 182 28.71 5.74 -6.28
C VAL A 182 27.35 6.39 -6.06
N LYS A 183 26.38 5.61 -5.60
CA LYS A 183 25.05 6.09 -5.22
C LYS A 183 24.82 5.78 -3.75
N LYS A 184 24.29 6.75 -3.01
CA LYS A 184 23.96 6.62 -1.59
C LYS A 184 22.47 6.83 -1.40
N GLY A 185 21.89 6.12 -0.44
CA GLY A 185 20.47 6.19 -0.16
C GLY A 185 20.06 5.23 0.94
N GLN A 186 18.76 4.99 1.02
CA GLN A 186 18.17 4.14 2.03
C GLN A 186 17.34 3.03 1.40
N ILE A 187 17.49 1.83 1.96
CA ILE A 187 16.63 0.69 1.69
C ILE A 187 15.74 0.50 2.92
N VAL A 188 14.43 0.48 2.73
CA VAL A 188 13.47 0.47 3.83
C VAL A 188 12.56 -0.75 3.75
N PHE A 189 12.47 -1.46 4.87
CA PHE A 189 11.65 -2.66 5.03
C PHE A 189 10.60 -2.42 6.12
N PRO A 190 9.32 -2.29 5.77
CA PRO A 190 8.26 -2.23 6.77
C PRO A 190 8.10 -3.60 7.46
N VAL A 191 8.03 -3.61 8.78
CA VAL A 191 8.04 -4.85 9.59
C VAL A 191 6.86 -4.90 10.57
N LYS A 192 6.38 -6.12 10.83
CA LYS A 192 5.36 -6.43 11.84
C LYS A 192 5.96 -6.95 13.14
N SER A 193 7.24 -7.33 13.13
CA SER A 193 7.96 -7.73 14.33
C SER A 193 8.08 -6.60 15.34
N GLU A 194 8.12 -6.94 16.63
CA GLU A 194 8.51 -6.00 17.66
C GLU A 194 9.97 -5.60 17.45
N LEU A 195 10.24 -4.30 17.35
CA LEU A 195 11.58 -3.80 17.01
C LEU A 195 12.63 -4.17 18.06
N THR A 196 12.23 -4.33 19.32
CA THR A 196 13.13 -4.76 20.41
C THR A 196 13.62 -6.19 20.26
N ASP A 197 12.89 -7.02 19.51
CA ASP A 197 13.18 -8.44 19.35
C ASP A 197 14.07 -8.68 18.11
N ILE A 198 14.31 -7.64 17.30
CA ILE A 198 15.16 -7.71 16.11
C ILE A 198 16.62 -7.60 16.54
N THR A 199 17.38 -8.67 16.37
CA THR A 199 18.83 -8.74 16.65
C THR A 199 19.63 -9.04 15.40
N ASP A 200 19.06 -9.78 14.45
CA ASP A 200 19.75 -10.20 13.24
C ASP A 200 18.87 -10.02 12.01
N ILE A 201 19.46 -9.47 10.96
CA ILE A 201 18.82 -9.18 9.68
C ILE A 201 19.62 -9.89 8.61
N ARG A 202 19.07 -10.96 8.03
CA ARG A 202 19.63 -11.58 6.83
C ARG A 202 19.10 -10.86 5.61
N LEU A 203 19.98 -10.24 4.84
CA LEU A 203 19.68 -9.52 3.60
C LEU A 203 19.97 -10.42 2.40
N LEU A 204 18.99 -10.55 1.51
CA LEU A 204 19.05 -11.31 0.25
C LEU A 204 19.05 -10.32 -0.92
N LEU A 205 20.12 -10.32 -1.69
CA LEU A 205 20.33 -9.43 -2.83
C LEU A 205 20.24 -10.23 -4.12
N LYS A 206 19.46 -9.72 -5.07
CA LYS A 206 19.35 -10.34 -6.39
C LYS A 206 20.65 -10.17 -7.19
N TYR A 207 20.81 -11.03 -8.19
CA TYR A 207 21.88 -11.02 -9.17
C TYR A 207 22.19 -9.63 -9.79
N VAL A 208 23.41 -9.51 -10.30
CA VAL A 208 23.95 -8.31 -10.98
C VAL A 208 24.01 -8.57 -12.48
N LEU A 209 23.60 -7.59 -13.27
CA LEU A 209 23.57 -7.67 -14.73
C LEU A 209 24.50 -6.65 -15.39
N ASN A 210 25.04 -6.97 -16.56
CA ASN A 210 25.65 -5.98 -17.46
C ASN A 210 24.60 -5.23 -18.28
N GLY A 211 25.04 -4.30 -19.14
CA GLY A 211 24.17 -3.54 -20.04
C GLY A 211 23.43 -4.38 -21.10
N GLU A 212 23.80 -5.65 -21.29
CA GLU A 212 23.20 -6.62 -22.21
C GLU A 212 22.30 -7.64 -21.49
N TYR A 213 22.06 -7.44 -20.18
CA TYR A 213 21.27 -8.33 -19.31
C TYR A 213 21.91 -9.70 -19.06
N GLU A 214 23.21 -9.84 -19.24
CA GLU A 214 23.96 -11.03 -18.83
C GLU A 214 24.35 -10.93 -17.35
N THR A 215 24.27 -12.05 -16.64
CA THR A 215 24.63 -12.15 -15.22
C THR A 215 26.13 -11.96 -15.02
N LEU A 216 26.51 -10.91 -14.28
CA LEU A 216 27.88 -10.65 -13.82
C LEU A 216 28.15 -11.23 -12.43
N ALA A 217 27.12 -11.40 -11.61
CA ALA A 217 27.18 -12.08 -10.33
C ALA A 217 25.81 -12.64 -9.98
N GLU A 218 25.78 -13.85 -9.41
CA GLU A 218 24.58 -14.49 -8.89
C GLU A 218 24.04 -13.77 -7.64
N ASP A 219 22.91 -14.24 -7.11
CA ASP A 219 22.33 -13.78 -5.85
C ASP A 219 23.37 -13.80 -4.71
N GLN A 220 23.36 -12.74 -3.90
CA GLN A 220 24.25 -12.58 -2.75
C GLN A 220 23.43 -12.54 -1.46
N GLU A 221 24.01 -12.97 -0.35
CA GLU A 221 23.39 -12.79 0.96
C GLU A 221 24.41 -12.34 2.02
N THR A 222 23.91 -11.65 3.03
CA THR A 222 24.71 -11.26 4.20
C THR A 222 23.84 -11.18 5.44
N THR A 223 24.45 -11.29 6.62
CA THR A 223 23.76 -11.15 7.90
C THR A 223 24.32 -9.94 8.64
N ILE A 224 23.41 -9.09 9.12
CA ILE A 224 23.71 -7.90 9.90
C ILE A 224 23.24 -8.17 11.33
N THR A 225 24.16 -8.20 12.29
CA THR A 225 23.83 -8.33 13.72
C THR A 225 23.86 -6.95 14.37
N LEU A 226 22.80 -6.64 15.12
CA LEU A 226 22.63 -5.37 15.82
C LEU A 226 23.21 -5.47 17.23
N GLN A 227 24.30 -4.75 17.50
CA GLN A 227 24.97 -4.69 18.81
C GLN A 227 24.68 -3.37 19.54
#